data_AF-A0AAE9YQM8-F1
#
_entry.id   AF-A0AAE9YQM8-F1
#
_cell.length_a   1.000
_cell.length_b   1.000
_cell.length_c   1.000
_cell.angle_alpha   90.00
_cell.angle_beta   90.00
_cell.angle_gamma   90.00
#
_symmetry.space_group_name_H-M   'P 1'
#
loop_
_entity.id
_entity.type
_entity.pdbx_description
1 polymer ?
#
loop_
_entity_poly.entity_id
_entity_poly.type
_entity_poly.pdbx_seq_one_letter_code
_entity_poly.pdbx_strand_id
1 'polypeptide(L)'
;MNFKLTHAAASCVLAFGAFIGQAQADSVDDFNNSWQGKALAAQRLIDVYSPMADNNIPGTHNSYNSEEYTSCNFSVGCRYLDPQQKLTIKDQLRLGARFIEIDAHWTTKMESLFSYPKRLLMCHGFCSINDKYLHEGLNEVKDWLNSSASDNQVLILYIEDHSDGHQGDLYEQINSRFGQWVYKSNGCGSIPNTLTKADVLAQGKKVLVWGDGGCHSNTNWKNFAFTGLGDIGRIWEDRTTVASIGNVFTGGSDDYITASDVTTYFKTGANIVNLDDMVTNDGRLAAGIWSWDSNEPNNSGGNQNCAVQWGNGRWDDQSCDNSRAFACQSDSDNSWQVTDQTGAWANGESACQQLGSQYHFSVPTNAMANEALKTVKDAKGVGTVWLNHDDRQNEGQWLVSGKSTVNF
;
A
#
# COMPACT_ATOMS: atom_id res chain seq x y z
N MET A 1 -35.13 -81.70 6.24
CA MET A 1 -34.05 -81.19 5.36
C MET A 1 -34.69 -80.26 4.35
N ASN A 2 -34.10 -79.07 4.16
CA ASN A 2 -34.51 -77.92 3.33
C ASN A 2 -35.41 -76.86 3.98
N PHE A 3 -34.75 -75.96 4.72
CA PHE A 3 -35.21 -74.59 4.97
C PHE A 3 -34.62 -73.65 3.90
N LYS A 4 -35.47 -72.78 3.34
CA LYS A 4 -35.11 -71.70 2.42
C LYS A 4 -34.41 -70.56 3.19
N LEU A 5 -33.34 -70.00 2.62
CA LEU A 5 -32.79 -68.70 2.99
C LEU A 5 -32.58 -67.85 1.74
N THR A 6 -33.41 -66.82 1.61
CA THR A 6 -33.32 -65.72 0.64
C THR A 6 -32.16 -64.79 1.03
N HIS A 7 -31.24 -64.55 0.10
CA HIS A 7 -30.17 -63.56 0.26
C HIS A 7 -30.70 -62.17 -0.08
N ALA A 8 -30.68 -61.26 0.89
CA ALA A 8 -30.81 -59.82 0.66
C ALA A 8 -29.40 -59.23 0.54
N ALA A 9 -29.09 -58.65 -0.62
CA ALA A 9 -27.86 -57.90 -0.83
C ALA A 9 -28.02 -56.49 -0.21
N ALA A 10 -27.24 -56.20 0.84
CA ALA A 10 -27.15 -54.88 1.41
C ALA A 10 -26.12 -54.05 0.64
N SER A 11 -26.58 -53.11 -0.18
CA SER A 11 -25.73 -52.08 -0.78
C SER A 11 -25.29 -51.10 0.30
N CYS A 12 -24.02 -51.17 0.68
CA CYS A 12 -23.38 -50.21 1.57
C CYS A 12 -23.02 -48.95 0.74
N VAL A 13 -23.87 -47.92 0.82
CA VAL A 13 -23.56 -46.60 0.26
C VAL A 13 -22.63 -45.90 1.25
N LEU A 14 -21.34 -45.91 0.96
CA LEU A 14 -20.36 -45.04 1.62
C LEU A 14 -20.58 -43.61 1.13
N ALA A 15 -21.30 -42.82 1.91
CA ALA A 15 -21.36 -41.38 1.72
C ALA A 15 -20.00 -40.77 2.08
N PHE A 16 -19.18 -40.46 1.08
CA PHE A 16 -18.05 -39.54 1.24
C PHE A 16 -18.62 -38.14 1.50
N GLY A 17 -18.76 -37.78 2.78
CA GLY A 17 -18.97 -36.40 3.18
C GLY A 17 -17.73 -35.59 2.82
N ALA A 18 -17.83 -34.77 1.77
CA ALA A 18 -16.85 -33.73 1.52
C ALA A 18 -16.93 -32.73 2.67
N PHE A 19 -16.00 -32.82 3.62
CA PHE A 19 -15.68 -31.71 4.50
C PHE A 19 -15.04 -30.63 3.63
N ILE A 20 -15.87 -29.75 3.05
CA ILE A 20 -15.42 -28.44 2.61
C ILE A 20 -15.06 -27.70 3.90
N GLY A 21 -13.78 -27.73 4.27
CA GLY A 21 -13.27 -26.87 5.33
C GLY A 21 -13.59 -25.43 4.92
N GLN A 22 -14.53 -24.80 5.60
CA GLN A 22 -14.62 -23.35 5.58
C GLN A 22 -13.30 -22.87 6.18
N ALA A 23 -12.40 -22.36 5.33
CA ALA A 23 -11.26 -21.59 5.79
C ALA A 23 -11.83 -20.48 6.69
N GLN A 24 -11.50 -20.52 7.98
CA GLN A 24 -11.79 -19.41 8.88
C GLN A 24 -10.98 -18.23 8.32
N ALA A 25 -11.64 -17.13 7.97
CA ALA A 25 -10.96 -15.90 7.57
C ALA A 25 -10.00 -15.49 8.70
N ASP A 26 -8.76 -15.12 8.36
CA ASP A 26 -7.86 -14.49 9.32
C ASP A 26 -8.30 -13.03 9.53
N SER A 27 -7.81 -12.38 10.60
CA SER A 27 -8.17 -10.99 10.92
C SER A 27 -7.82 -9.99 9.79
N VAL A 28 -6.91 -10.37 8.90
CA VAL A 28 -6.51 -9.60 7.72
C VAL A 28 -7.55 -9.72 6.61
N ASP A 29 -8.11 -10.91 6.36
CA ASP A 29 -9.22 -11.12 5.42
C ASP A 29 -10.50 -10.43 5.91
N ASP A 30 -10.81 -10.51 7.21
CA ASP A 30 -11.94 -9.78 7.78
C ASP A 30 -11.78 -8.27 7.60
N PHE A 31 -10.58 -7.73 7.82
CA PHE A 31 -10.27 -6.33 7.54
C PHE A 31 -10.39 -5.99 6.05
N ASN A 32 -9.87 -6.82 5.16
CA ASN A 32 -9.94 -6.60 3.72
C ASN A 32 -11.38 -6.66 3.17
N ASN A 33 -12.25 -7.43 3.81
CA ASN A 33 -13.68 -7.51 3.49
C ASN A 33 -14.51 -6.38 4.13
N SER A 34 -14.00 -5.74 5.17
CA SER A 34 -14.59 -4.57 5.80
C SER A 34 -14.59 -3.36 4.85
N TRP A 35 -15.36 -2.33 5.19
CA TRP A 35 -15.31 -1.07 4.48
C TRP A 35 -13.90 -0.46 4.48
N GLN A 36 -13.18 -0.51 5.60
CA GLN A 36 -11.85 0.09 5.73
C GLN A 36 -10.87 -0.48 4.72
N GLY A 37 -10.80 -1.81 4.62
CA GLY A 37 -9.93 -2.50 3.68
C GLY A 37 -10.27 -2.21 2.22
N LYS A 38 -11.57 -2.22 1.88
CA LYS A 38 -12.06 -1.88 0.54
C LYS A 38 -11.77 -0.43 0.15
N ALA A 39 -12.02 0.51 1.06
CA ALA A 39 -11.76 1.92 0.84
C ALA A 39 -10.27 2.20 0.65
N LEU A 40 -9.38 1.60 1.45
CA LEU A 40 -7.94 1.69 1.24
C LEU A 40 -7.51 1.07 -0.10
N ALA A 41 -8.12 -0.05 -0.51
CA ALA A 41 -7.84 -0.67 -1.80
C ALA A 41 -8.24 0.21 -2.98
N ALA A 42 -9.44 0.79 -2.95
CA ALA A 42 -9.89 1.75 -3.95
C ALA A 42 -9.01 3.01 -3.95
N GLN A 43 -8.66 3.52 -2.76
CA GLN A 43 -7.85 4.74 -2.62
C GLN A 43 -6.47 4.60 -3.27
N ARG A 44 -5.82 3.43 -3.16
CA ARG A 44 -4.52 3.13 -3.80
C ARG A 44 -4.58 3.16 -5.33
N LEU A 45 -5.76 3.19 -5.95
CA LEU A 45 -5.93 3.28 -7.39
C LEU A 45 -6.13 4.72 -7.87
N ILE A 46 -6.54 5.64 -6.99
CA ILE A 46 -6.85 7.03 -7.34
C ILE A 46 -5.60 7.80 -7.81
N ASP A 47 -4.47 7.54 -7.18
CA ASP A 47 -3.18 8.22 -7.37
C ASP A 47 -2.25 7.47 -8.35
N VAL A 48 -2.77 6.54 -9.15
CA VAL A 48 -1.95 5.72 -10.06
C VAL A 48 -1.24 6.54 -11.14
N TYR A 49 -1.86 7.65 -11.55
CA TYR A 49 -1.33 8.58 -12.54
C TYR A 49 -0.66 9.82 -11.94
N SER A 50 -0.68 9.95 -10.61
CA SER A 50 0.06 11.00 -9.92
C SER A 50 1.52 10.57 -9.75
N PRO A 51 2.46 11.53 -9.72
CA PRO A 51 3.81 11.25 -9.28
C PRO A 51 3.79 10.61 -7.88
N MET A 52 4.64 9.62 -7.64
CA MET A 52 4.68 8.95 -6.31
C MET A 52 5.05 9.90 -5.17
N ALA A 53 5.68 11.04 -5.50
CA ALA A 53 5.94 12.16 -4.58
C ALA A 53 4.68 12.93 -4.14
N ASP A 54 3.49 12.58 -4.65
CA ASP A 54 2.20 13.11 -4.21
C ASP A 54 1.33 12.05 -3.53
N ASN A 55 1.75 10.78 -3.51
CA ASN A 55 0.92 9.66 -3.04
C ASN A 55 0.92 9.59 -1.51
N ASN A 56 -0.20 9.17 -0.91
CA ASN A 56 -0.24 8.79 0.50
C ASN A 56 -0.11 7.26 0.62
N ILE A 57 0.94 6.79 1.26
CA ILE A 57 1.38 5.40 1.31
C ILE A 57 1.50 4.96 2.77
N PRO A 58 0.58 4.11 3.28
CA PRO A 58 0.84 3.34 4.48
C PRO A 58 2.03 2.40 4.24
N GLY A 59 2.94 2.34 5.18
CA GLY A 59 4.06 1.41 5.18
C GLY A 59 4.35 0.86 6.57
N THR A 60 5.37 0.01 6.65
CA THR A 60 5.86 -0.51 7.93
C THR A 60 7.34 -0.23 8.09
N HIS A 61 7.77 0.02 9.33
CA HIS A 61 9.18 0.14 9.70
C HIS A 61 9.68 -1.21 10.21
N ASN A 62 10.88 -1.61 9.79
CA ASN A 62 11.49 -2.89 10.13
C ASN A 62 10.53 -4.07 9.97
N SER A 63 9.93 -4.16 8.78
CA SER A 63 8.82 -5.05 8.46
C SER A 63 9.07 -6.52 8.81
N TYR A 64 10.34 -6.92 8.84
CA TYR A 64 10.79 -8.27 9.19
C TYR A 64 10.93 -8.54 10.70
N ASN A 65 10.99 -7.52 11.56
CA ASN A 65 11.16 -7.67 13.01
C ASN A 65 9.79 -7.94 13.65
N SER A 66 9.26 -9.15 13.42
CA SER A 66 7.86 -9.50 13.72
C SER A 66 7.70 -10.59 14.78
N GLU A 67 6.64 -10.48 15.59
CA GLU A 67 6.22 -11.48 16.58
C GLU A 67 6.03 -12.87 15.98
N GLU A 68 5.53 -12.96 14.75
CA GLU A 68 5.34 -14.22 14.01
C GLU A 68 6.65 -14.97 13.78
N TYR A 69 7.77 -14.25 13.83
CA TYR A 69 9.09 -14.83 13.66
C TYR A 69 9.83 -14.99 14.99
N THR A 70 9.36 -14.38 16.08
CA THR A 70 9.99 -14.45 17.39
C THR A 70 10.09 -15.91 17.85
N SER A 71 11.28 -16.27 18.33
CA SER A 71 11.52 -17.58 18.89
C SER A 71 12.60 -17.46 19.95
N CYS A 72 12.41 -18.08 21.11
CA CYS A 72 13.41 -18.14 22.17
C CYS A 72 13.32 -19.50 22.86
N ASN A 73 14.20 -20.43 22.47
CA ASN A 73 14.30 -21.73 23.15
C ASN A 73 15.74 -22.26 23.13
N PHE A 74 15.98 -23.29 23.95
CA PHE A 74 17.31 -23.87 24.12
C PHE A 74 17.92 -24.45 22.83
N SER A 75 17.10 -24.87 21.86
CA SER A 75 17.54 -25.52 20.63
C SER A 75 17.84 -24.57 19.48
N VAL A 76 17.18 -23.40 19.43
CA VAL A 76 17.31 -22.41 18.34
C VAL A 76 17.76 -21.02 18.81
N GLY A 77 18.16 -20.88 20.08
CA GLY A 77 18.47 -19.59 20.70
C GLY A 77 17.29 -18.60 20.64
N CYS A 78 17.58 -17.31 20.80
CA CYS A 78 16.56 -16.26 20.82
C CYS A 78 16.72 -15.30 19.65
N ARG A 79 15.62 -14.93 18.98
CA ARG A 79 15.57 -13.95 17.89
C ARG A 79 14.33 -13.06 18.03
N TYR A 80 14.44 -11.81 17.59
CA TYR A 80 13.37 -10.80 17.63
C TYR A 80 12.67 -10.70 18.99
N LEU A 81 13.46 -10.45 20.05
CA LEU A 81 12.95 -10.38 21.43
C LEU A 81 12.18 -9.08 21.74
N ASP A 82 12.34 -8.06 20.89
CA ASP A 82 11.58 -6.82 20.91
C ASP A 82 11.04 -6.55 19.49
N PRO A 83 9.99 -7.28 19.09
CA PRO A 83 9.43 -7.18 17.75
C PRO A 83 8.73 -5.83 17.56
N GLN A 84 8.94 -5.23 16.39
CA GLN A 84 8.32 -3.98 15.95
C GLN A 84 7.09 -4.22 15.08
N GLN A 85 6.78 -5.47 14.74
CA GLN A 85 5.57 -5.84 14.00
C GLN A 85 4.87 -7.03 14.65
N LYS A 86 3.56 -7.12 14.45
CA LYS A 86 2.73 -8.26 14.90
C LYS A 86 2.53 -9.32 13.83
N LEU A 87 2.65 -8.94 12.56
CA LEU A 87 2.21 -9.75 11.42
C LEU A 87 3.38 -10.07 10.51
N THR A 88 3.23 -11.11 9.68
CA THR A 88 4.21 -11.45 8.65
C THR A 88 4.36 -10.33 7.62
N ILE A 89 5.48 -10.26 6.89
CA ILE A 89 5.67 -9.28 5.79
C ILE A 89 4.55 -9.44 4.76
N LYS A 90 4.15 -10.68 4.44
CA LYS A 90 3.05 -10.94 3.53
C LYS A 90 1.74 -10.33 4.03
N ASP A 91 1.45 -10.44 5.31
CA ASP A 91 0.20 -9.92 5.90
C ASP A 91 0.20 -8.39 6.02
N GLN A 92 1.34 -7.77 6.31
CA GLN A 92 1.51 -6.32 6.22
C GLN A 92 1.19 -5.80 4.79
N LEU A 93 1.69 -6.51 3.76
CA LEU A 93 1.37 -6.19 2.36
C LEU A 93 -0.12 -6.44 2.02
N ARG A 94 -0.74 -7.49 2.59
CA ARG A 94 -2.19 -7.76 2.46
C ARG A 94 -3.04 -6.69 3.12
N LEU A 95 -2.57 -6.07 4.21
CA LEU A 95 -3.24 -4.94 4.87
C LEU A 95 -3.15 -3.63 4.11
N GLY A 96 -2.30 -3.56 3.09
CA GLY A 96 -2.17 -2.40 2.22
C GLY A 96 -0.88 -1.64 2.35
N ALA A 97 0.11 -2.13 3.11
CA ALA A 97 1.45 -1.57 3.09
C ALA A 97 1.99 -1.57 1.65
N ARG A 98 2.48 -0.44 1.17
CA ARG A 98 3.17 -0.32 -0.15
C ARG A 98 4.56 0.28 -0.03
N PHE A 99 5.02 0.45 1.20
CA PHE A 99 6.42 0.58 1.55
C PHE A 99 6.71 -0.44 2.66
N ILE A 100 7.78 -1.21 2.50
CA ILE A 100 8.30 -2.10 3.53
C ILE A 100 9.81 -1.94 3.64
N GLU A 101 10.36 -2.34 4.78
CA GLU A 101 11.77 -2.16 5.13
C GLU A 101 12.36 -3.47 5.64
N ILE A 102 13.54 -3.80 5.13
CA ILE A 102 14.30 -4.97 5.54
C ILE A 102 15.77 -4.61 5.73
N ASP A 103 16.26 -4.79 6.94
CA ASP A 103 17.66 -4.50 7.28
C ASP A 103 18.48 -5.74 6.96
N ALA A 104 19.38 -5.61 5.99
CA ALA A 104 20.15 -6.73 5.46
C ALA A 104 21.56 -6.72 6.06
N HIS A 105 21.80 -7.55 7.08
CA HIS A 105 23.09 -7.66 7.75
C HIS A 105 23.91 -8.86 7.25
N TRP A 106 25.17 -8.64 6.87
CA TRP A 106 26.12 -9.72 6.61
C TRP A 106 26.78 -10.21 7.91
N THR A 107 26.17 -11.20 8.55
CA THR A 107 26.55 -11.61 9.90
C THR A 107 26.57 -13.13 10.09
N THR A 108 27.03 -13.56 11.25
CA THR A 108 27.15 -14.98 11.63
C THR A 108 25.77 -15.61 11.80
N LYS A 109 25.55 -16.75 11.14
CA LYS A 109 24.32 -17.55 11.22
C LYS A 109 24.63 -18.92 11.79
N MET A 110 23.91 -19.32 12.82
CA MET A 110 23.92 -20.70 13.31
C MET A 110 23.09 -21.58 12.36
N GLU A 111 23.76 -22.44 11.59
CA GLU A 111 23.12 -23.45 10.72
C GLU A 111 23.02 -24.81 11.42
N SER A 112 23.92 -25.08 12.36
CA SER A 112 23.88 -26.24 13.26
C SER A 112 24.70 -25.97 14.53
N LEU A 113 24.73 -26.90 15.49
CA LEU A 113 25.56 -26.82 16.70
C LEU A 113 27.06 -26.60 16.44
N PHE A 114 27.53 -26.84 15.21
CA PHE A 114 28.94 -26.73 14.84
C PHE A 114 29.17 -25.95 13.54
N SER A 115 28.17 -25.24 13.00
CA SER A 115 28.28 -24.47 11.75
C SER A 115 27.77 -23.05 11.95
N TYR A 116 28.68 -22.08 11.77
CA TYR A 116 28.43 -20.66 12.00
C TYR A 116 28.94 -19.78 10.84
N PRO A 117 28.55 -20.03 9.59
CA PRO A 117 29.01 -19.22 8.46
C PRO A 117 28.42 -17.80 8.50
N LYS A 118 29.04 -16.89 7.74
CA LYS A 118 28.41 -15.59 7.45
C LYS A 118 27.36 -15.71 6.35
N ARG A 119 26.24 -15.02 6.53
CA ARG A 119 25.06 -15.00 5.68
C ARG A 119 24.40 -13.63 5.75
N LEU A 120 23.59 -13.29 4.74
CA LEU A 120 22.67 -12.16 4.82
C LEU A 120 21.46 -12.55 5.69
N LEU A 121 21.31 -11.89 6.83
CA LEU A 121 20.20 -12.06 7.76
C LEU A 121 19.37 -10.78 7.82
N MET A 122 18.10 -10.91 8.22
CA MET A 122 17.26 -9.78 8.59
C MET A 122 17.45 -9.51 10.07
N CYS A 123 17.95 -8.33 10.45
CA CYS A 123 18.41 -8.06 11.81
C CYS A 123 18.32 -6.57 12.14
N HIS A 124 17.82 -6.23 13.33
CA HIS A 124 17.77 -4.85 13.81
C HIS A 124 18.77 -4.66 14.96
N GLY A 125 19.74 -3.76 14.80
CA GLY A 125 20.74 -3.47 15.84
C GLY A 125 21.69 -4.63 16.13
N PHE A 126 21.50 -5.35 17.25
CA PHE A 126 22.37 -6.48 17.61
C PHE A 126 21.83 -7.80 17.08
N CYS A 127 22.45 -8.31 16.02
CA CYS A 127 22.00 -9.53 15.37
C CYS A 127 22.15 -10.76 16.25
N SER A 128 21.07 -11.53 16.36
CA SER A 128 21.15 -12.90 16.84
C SER A 128 21.66 -13.80 15.74
N ILE A 129 22.52 -14.74 16.10
CA ILE A 129 22.95 -15.82 15.20
C ILE A 129 21.78 -16.71 14.74
N ASN A 130 20.58 -16.54 15.30
CA ASN A 130 19.38 -17.30 14.97
C ASN A 130 18.35 -16.49 14.16
N ASP A 131 18.63 -15.22 13.88
CA ASP A 131 17.79 -14.37 13.04
C ASP A 131 17.54 -15.00 11.67
N LYS A 132 16.42 -14.66 11.05
CA LYS A 132 16.00 -15.25 9.77
C LYS A 132 16.96 -14.81 8.68
N TYR A 133 17.13 -15.66 7.68
CA TYR A 133 17.84 -15.26 6.48
C TYR A 133 17.06 -14.15 5.77
N LEU A 134 17.77 -13.23 5.13
CA LEU A 134 17.19 -12.23 4.23
C LEU A 134 16.22 -12.86 3.23
N HIS A 135 16.66 -13.97 2.67
CA HIS A 135 15.97 -14.72 1.63
C HIS A 135 14.59 -15.25 2.08
N GLU A 136 14.35 -15.42 3.39
CA GLU A 136 13.05 -15.84 3.93
C GLU A 136 12.03 -14.70 3.84
N GLY A 137 12.38 -13.48 4.24
CA GLY A 137 11.48 -12.33 4.07
C GLY A 137 11.24 -11.97 2.60
N LEU A 138 12.29 -12.07 1.77
CA LEU A 138 12.15 -11.89 0.32
C LEU A 138 11.23 -12.95 -0.34
N ASN A 139 11.14 -14.17 0.22
CA ASN A 139 10.18 -15.16 -0.26
C ASN A 139 8.74 -14.72 0.02
N GLU A 140 8.45 -14.07 1.15
CA GLU A 140 7.11 -13.55 1.44
C GLU A 140 6.70 -12.41 0.52
N VAL A 141 7.65 -11.52 0.20
CA VAL A 141 7.46 -10.48 -0.83
C VAL A 141 7.16 -11.13 -2.19
N LYS A 142 7.93 -12.16 -2.57
CA LYS A 142 7.70 -12.93 -3.80
C LYS A 142 6.31 -13.57 -3.80
N ASP A 143 5.87 -14.16 -2.69
CA ASP A 143 4.58 -14.82 -2.59
C ASP A 143 3.43 -13.81 -2.74
N TRP A 144 3.55 -12.62 -2.16
CA TRP A 144 2.59 -11.53 -2.38
C TRP A 144 2.58 -11.07 -3.86
N LEU A 145 3.75 -10.87 -4.48
CA LEU A 145 3.88 -10.46 -5.89
C LEU A 145 3.33 -11.50 -6.88
N ASN A 146 3.26 -12.78 -6.50
CA ASN A 146 2.62 -13.85 -7.28
C ASN A 146 1.10 -13.92 -7.08
N SER A 147 0.54 -13.16 -6.13
CA SER A 147 -0.90 -13.13 -5.87
C SER A 147 -1.60 -12.00 -6.61
N SER A 148 -2.91 -12.13 -6.83
CA SER A 148 -3.74 -11.08 -7.41
C SER A 148 -3.82 -9.82 -6.54
N ALA A 149 -3.48 -9.91 -5.24
CA ALA A 149 -3.41 -8.75 -4.35
C ALA A 149 -2.29 -7.77 -4.73
N SER A 150 -1.36 -8.17 -5.60
CA SER A 150 -0.31 -7.32 -6.16
C SER A 150 -0.66 -6.71 -7.52
N ASP A 151 -1.82 -7.05 -8.09
CA ASP A 151 -2.20 -6.56 -9.42
C ASP A 151 -2.50 -5.06 -9.38
N ASN A 152 -1.94 -4.34 -10.36
CA ASN A 152 -2.01 -2.88 -10.42
C ASN A 152 -1.43 -2.18 -9.17
N GLN A 153 -0.54 -2.85 -8.43
CA GLN A 153 0.12 -2.30 -7.24
C GLN A 153 1.62 -2.10 -7.49
N VAL A 154 2.17 -1.08 -6.84
CA VAL A 154 3.60 -0.81 -6.84
C VAL A 154 4.08 -0.81 -5.39
N LEU A 155 5.14 -1.56 -5.11
CA LEU A 155 5.80 -1.67 -3.82
C LEU A 155 7.14 -0.92 -3.85
N ILE A 156 7.40 -0.10 -2.84
CA ILE A 156 8.75 0.38 -2.52
C ILE A 156 9.33 -0.58 -1.47
N LEU A 157 10.34 -1.35 -1.86
CA LEU A 157 11.12 -2.19 -0.94
C LEU A 157 12.37 -1.41 -0.54
N TYR A 158 12.40 -0.96 0.71
CA TYR A 158 13.59 -0.37 1.31
C TYR A 158 14.47 -1.47 1.91
N ILE A 159 15.75 -1.41 1.57
CA ILE A 159 16.81 -2.23 2.15
C ILE A 159 17.76 -1.32 2.91
N GLU A 160 17.77 -1.44 4.24
CA GLU A 160 18.85 -0.87 5.05
C GLU A 160 20.09 -1.77 4.91
N ASP A 161 21.11 -1.27 4.21
CA ASP A 161 22.25 -2.03 3.74
C ASP A 161 23.39 -2.07 4.77
N HIS A 162 23.41 -3.18 5.53
CA HIS A 162 24.52 -3.60 6.37
C HIS A 162 25.22 -4.85 5.80
N SER A 163 25.29 -4.96 4.47
CA SER A 163 25.83 -6.14 3.78
C SER A 163 27.36 -6.22 3.77
N ASP A 164 28.08 -5.26 4.34
CA ASP A 164 29.55 -5.24 4.45
C ASP A 164 30.28 -5.57 3.13
N GLY A 165 29.86 -4.96 2.02
CA GLY A 165 30.47 -5.18 0.70
C GLY A 165 29.92 -6.40 -0.07
N HIS A 166 28.87 -7.06 0.43
CA HIS A 166 28.21 -8.20 -0.21
C HIS A 166 26.98 -7.79 -1.03
N GLN A 167 26.99 -6.60 -1.64
CA GLN A 167 25.88 -6.13 -2.47
C GLN A 167 25.60 -7.05 -3.68
N GLY A 168 26.59 -7.83 -4.12
CA GLY A 168 26.39 -8.86 -5.14
C GLY A 168 25.43 -9.97 -4.68
N ASP A 169 25.60 -10.45 -3.44
CA ASP A 169 24.74 -11.47 -2.83
C ASP A 169 23.35 -10.89 -2.56
N LEU A 170 23.28 -9.64 -2.10
CA LEU A 170 22.04 -8.91 -1.88
C LEU A 170 21.23 -8.78 -3.19
N TYR A 171 21.88 -8.31 -4.25
CA TYR A 171 21.31 -8.23 -5.60
C TYR A 171 20.79 -9.61 -6.05
N GLU A 172 21.60 -10.66 -5.95
CA GLU A 172 21.23 -11.98 -6.46
C GLU A 172 20.03 -12.57 -5.71
N GLN A 173 19.97 -12.39 -4.39
CA GLN A 173 18.84 -12.87 -3.58
C GLN A 173 17.53 -12.18 -3.95
N ILE A 174 17.55 -10.90 -4.29
CA ILE A 174 16.35 -10.18 -4.74
C ILE A 174 16.01 -10.53 -6.20
N ASN A 175 17.01 -10.44 -7.09
CA ASN A 175 16.85 -10.62 -8.53
C ASN A 175 16.34 -12.03 -8.88
N SER A 176 16.87 -13.08 -8.25
CA SER A 176 16.45 -14.47 -8.49
C SER A 176 15.02 -14.78 -8.05
N ARG A 177 14.41 -13.94 -7.19
CA ARG A 177 13.05 -14.14 -6.67
C ARG A 177 12.01 -13.38 -7.48
N PHE A 178 12.25 -12.09 -7.67
CA PHE A 178 11.29 -11.17 -8.26
C PHE A 178 11.94 -10.08 -9.11
N GLY A 179 13.17 -10.27 -9.56
CA GLY A 179 13.89 -9.32 -10.42
C GLY A 179 13.17 -8.98 -11.72
N GLN A 180 12.33 -9.88 -12.24
CA GLN A 180 11.50 -9.60 -13.41
C GLN A 180 10.50 -8.45 -13.20
N TRP A 181 10.05 -8.23 -11.95
CA TRP A 181 9.09 -7.18 -11.59
C TRP A 181 9.77 -5.92 -11.04
N VAL A 182 11.09 -5.88 -10.94
CA VAL A 182 11.79 -4.68 -10.45
C VAL A 182 11.91 -3.64 -11.55
N TYR A 183 11.44 -2.44 -11.24
CA TYR A 183 11.73 -1.22 -11.98
C TYR A 183 13.11 -0.74 -11.57
N LYS A 184 14.06 -0.87 -12.50
CA LYS A 184 15.48 -0.64 -12.24
C LYS A 184 15.82 0.85 -12.24
N SER A 185 16.72 1.24 -11.35
CA SER A 185 17.26 2.61 -11.29
C SER A 185 18.11 2.98 -12.53
N ASN A 186 18.70 1.99 -13.21
CA ASN A 186 19.59 2.17 -14.36
C ASN A 186 20.79 3.09 -14.06
N GLY A 187 21.21 3.15 -12.79
CA GLY A 187 22.32 3.95 -12.33
C GLY A 187 22.06 4.49 -10.93
N CYS A 188 23.05 5.22 -10.42
CA CYS A 188 22.89 5.88 -9.13
C CYS A 188 22.01 7.11 -9.26
N GLY A 189 20.87 7.07 -8.60
CA GLY A 189 19.91 8.15 -8.58
C GLY A 189 18.77 7.84 -7.62
N SER A 190 18.11 8.89 -7.18
CA SER A 190 16.86 8.77 -6.44
C SER A 190 15.72 8.36 -7.36
N ILE A 191 14.61 7.92 -6.77
CA ILE A 191 13.34 7.76 -7.49
C ILE A 191 13.00 9.10 -8.16
N PRO A 192 12.72 9.15 -9.49
CA PRO A 192 12.41 10.40 -10.17
C PRO A 192 11.12 11.04 -9.64
N ASN A 193 11.15 12.36 -9.42
CA ASN A 193 10.02 13.10 -8.84
C ASN A 193 8.78 13.11 -9.73
N THR A 194 8.92 12.77 -11.02
CA THR A 194 7.81 12.65 -11.97
C THR A 194 7.33 11.22 -12.17
N LEU A 195 7.97 10.22 -11.53
CA LEU A 195 7.65 8.82 -11.76
C LEU A 195 6.29 8.46 -11.13
N THR A 196 5.38 7.97 -11.95
CA THR A 196 4.05 7.53 -11.51
C THR A 196 4.00 6.01 -11.33
N LYS A 197 2.98 5.51 -10.62
CA LYS A 197 2.74 4.05 -10.57
C LYS A 197 2.39 3.50 -11.95
N ALA A 198 1.66 4.26 -12.76
CA ALA A 198 1.32 3.89 -14.13
C ALA A 198 2.57 3.67 -15.00
N ASP A 199 3.61 4.51 -14.88
CA ASP A 199 4.86 4.34 -15.64
C ASP A 199 5.59 3.04 -15.29
N VAL A 200 5.53 2.65 -14.01
CA VAL A 200 6.11 1.41 -13.50
C VAL A 200 5.32 0.20 -14.02
N LEU A 201 3.99 0.25 -13.88
CA LEU A 201 3.09 -0.84 -14.27
C LEU A 201 3.05 -1.06 -15.78
N ALA A 202 3.09 0.01 -16.60
CA ALA A 202 3.14 -0.08 -18.06
C ALA A 202 4.39 -0.80 -18.60
N GLN A 203 5.43 -0.94 -17.78
CA GLN A 203 6.64 -1.74 -18.10
C GLN A 203 6.57 -3.17 -17.54
N GLY A 204 5.39 -3.60 -17.06
CA GLY A 204 5.18 -4.87 -16.38
C GLY A 204 5.93 -4.99 -15.06
N LYS A 205 6.28 -3.86 -14.43
CA LYS A 205 7.01 -3.81 -13.16
C LYS A 205 6.05 -3.54 -11.99
N LYS A 206 6.43 -3.99 -10.80
CA LYS A 206 5.64 -3.88 -9.58
C LYS A 206 6.47 -3.44 -8.36
N VAL A 207 7.79 -3.35 -8.46
CA VAL A 207 8.68 -3.10 -7.32
C VAL A 207 9.74 -2.06 -7.65
N LEU A 208 9.91 -1.06 -6.79
CA LEU A 208 11.12 -0.24 -6.73
C LEU A 208 11.95 -0.72 -5.55
N VAL A 209 13.24 -0.91 -5.75
CA VAL A 209 14.16 -1.22 -4.65
C VAL A 209 14.94 0.05 -4.32
N TRP A 210 14.89 0.47 -3.07
CA TRP A 210 15.75 1.53 -2.53
C TRP A 210 16.74 0.88 -1.57
N GLY A 211 18.03 1.12 -1.79
CA GLY A 211 19.07 0.82 -0.81
C GLY A 211 19.68 2.10 -0.26
N ASP A 212 19.92 2.16 1.04
CA ASP A 212 20.72 3.24 1.61
C ASP A 212 22.23 2.99 1.43
N GLY A 213 23.07 3.76 2.14
CA GLY A 213 24.52 3.76 1.94
C GLY A 213 24.99 4.45 0.65
N GLY A 214 24.05 4.96 -0.16
CA GLY A 214 24.33 5.74 -1.36
C GLY A 214 24.72 4.90 -2.58
N CYS A 215 25.58 5.45 -3.43
CA CYS A 215 25.96 4.81 -4.69
C CYS A 215 27.08 3.78 -4.49
N HIS A 216 26.71 2.50 -4.47
CA HIS A 216 27.66 1.39 -4.34
C HIS A 216 28.47 1.13 -5.62
N SER A 217 29.66 0.53 -5.47
CA SER A 217 30.56 0.19 -6.59
C SER A 217 30.14 -1.08 -7.34
N ASN A 218 29.35 -1.96 -6.72
CA ASN A 218 28.82 -3.17 -7.36
C ASN A 218 27.92 -2.79 -8.55
N THR A 219 28.29 -3.21 -9.76
CA THR A 219 27.60 -2.80 -11.00
C THR A 219 26.17 -3.32 -11.09
N ASN A 220 25.89 -4.52 -10.58
CA ASN A 220 24.53 -5.06 -10.61
C ASN A 220 23.61 -4.30 -9.66
N TRP A 221 24.04 -4.10 -8.40
CA TRP A 221 23.28 -3.34 -7.41
C TRP A 221 23.04 -1.90 -7.84
N LYS A 222 24.09 -1.21 -8.30
CA LYS A 222 24.03 0.18 -8.79
C LYS A 222 22.98 0.41 -9.88
N ASN A 223 22.81 -0.56 -10.78
CA ASN A 223 21.84 -0.44 -11.88
C ASN A 223 20.45 -0.98 -11.50
N PHE A 224 20.31 -1.55 -10.31
CA PHE A 224 19.10 -2.23 -9.85
C PHE A 224 18.33 -1.39 -8.83
N ALA A 225 19.01 -0.92 -7.79
CA ALA A 225 18.42 -0.18 -6.69
C ALA A 225 18.59 1.34 -6.85
N PHE A 226 17.59 2.10 -6.45
CA PHE A 226 17.67 3.55 -6.25
C PHE A 226 18.51 3.84 -5.01
N THR A 227 19.13 5.03 -4.99
CA THR A 227 19.98 5.49 -3.87
C THR A 227 19.26 6.48 -2.95
N GLY A 228 17.98 6.76 -3.20
CA GLY A 228 17.18 7.71 -2.44
C GLY A 228 15.73 7.77 -2.90
N LEU A 229 14.88 8.36 -2.07
CA LEU A 229 13.45 8.53 -2.32
C LEU A 229 13.09 9.74 -3.21
N GLY A 230 14.04 10.63 -3.48
CA GLY A 230 13.77 11.85 -4.23
C GLY A 230 12.92 12.79 -3.39
N ASP A 231 11.84 13.31 -3.98
CA ASP A 231 10.89 14.18 -3.27
C ASP A 231 9.83 13.40 -2.47
N ILE A 232 9.88 12.06 -2.46
CA ILE A 232 8.97 11.25 -1.63
C ILE A 232 9.42 11.36 -0.16
N GLY A 233 8.63 12.06 0.65
CA GLY A 233 8.86 12.19 2.10
C GLY A 233 8.48 10.93 2.87
N ARG A 234 9.31 10.54 3.85
CA ARG A 234 9.09 9.37 4.72
C ARG A 234 9.05 9.78 6.18
N ILE A 235 7.98 9.42 6.88
CA ILE A 235 7.85 9.50 8.35
C ILE A 235 7.77 8.08 8.88
N TRP A 236 8.49 7.77 9.96
CA TRP A 236 8.48 6.43 10.56
C TRP A 236 8.42 6.46 12.09
N GLU A 237 7.81 5.43 12.70
CA GLU A 237 7.89 5.25 14.16
C GLU A 237 9.30 4.80 14.57
N ASP A 238 9.91 5.43 15.56
CA ASP A 238 11.14 4.97 16.22
C ASP A 238 10.96 5.24 17.72
N ARG A 239 10.73 4.16 18.48
CA ARG A 239 10.43 4.12 19.93
C ARG A 239 11.51 4.70 20.85
N THR A 240 12.49 5.42 20.28
CA THR A 240 13.57 6.11 21.00
C THR A 240 13.62 7.62 20.75
N THR A 241 12.71 8.17 19.93
CA THR A 241 12.79 9.56 19.44
C THR A 241 11.49 10.32 19.66
N VAL A 242 11.53 11.65 19.83
CA VAL A 242 10.34 12.51 19.95
C VAL A 242 10.19 13.35 18.69
N ALA A 243 9.08 13.23 17.94
CA ALA A 243 8.88 13.97 16.69
C ALA A 243 8.50 15.44 16.86
N SER A 244 8.70 16.22 15.80
CA SER A 244 8.16 17.57 15.63
C SER A 244 7.52 17.74 14.24
N ILE A 245 6.55 18.66 14.11
CA ILE A 245 5.82 18.97 12.85
C ILE A 245 6.77 19.29 11.66
N GLY A 246 8.01 19.70 11.91
CA GLY A 246 9.02 19.94 10.87
C GLY A 246 9.43 18.68 10.08
N ASN A 247 9.26 17.49 10.67
CA ASN A 247 9.61 16.20 10.05
C ASN A 247 8.71 15.86 8.85
N VAL A 248 7.52 16.48 8.75
CA VAL A 248 6.58 16.29 7.62
C VAL A 248 7.19 16.70 6.28
N PHE A 249 8.02 17.76 6.27
CA PHE A 249 8.57 18.33 5.04
C PHE A 249 10.00 17.85 4.73
N THR A 250 10.65 17.18 5.68
CA THR A 250 12.07 16.79 5.59
C THR A 250 12.32 15.30 5.80
N GLY A 251 11.28 14.55 6.17
CA GLY A 251 11.39 13.19 6.68
C GLY A 251 11.88 13.17 8.13
N GLY A 252 11.50 12.14 8.89
CA GLY A 252 11.95 11.99 10.27
C GLY A 252 11.19 10.91 11.05
N SER A 253 11.60 10.72 12.30
CA SER A 253 11.06 9.69 13.19
C SER A 253 10.10 10.25 14.26
N ASP A 254 9.24 9.40 14.82
CA ASP A 254 8.29 9.67 15.91
C ASP A 254 8.22 8.52 16.92
N ASP A 255 8.04 8.77 18.21
CA ASP A 255 8.01 7.72 19.26
C ASP A 255 6.83 6.76 19.01
N TYR A 256 5.70 7.36 18.66
CA TYR A 256 4.45 6.68 18.37
C TYR A 256 3.55 7.58 17.52
N ILE A 257 3.17 7.09 16.35
CA ILE A 257 2.26 7.75 15.41
C ILE A 257 0.84 7.30 15.78
N THR A 258 0.06 8.21 16.36
CA THR A 258 -1.36 7.94 16.64
C THR A 258 -2.20 7.98 15.37
N ALA A 259 -3.44 7.49 15.42
CA ALA A 259 -4.39 7.64 14.30
C ALA A 259 -4.65 9.12 13.93
N SER A 260 -4.58 10.04 14.90
CA SER A 260 -4.70 11.48 14.62
C SER A 260 -3.49 12.01 13.85
N ASP A 261 -2.30 11.49 14.14
CA ASP A 261 -1.06 11.87 13.47
C ASP A 261 -1.07 11.38 12.02
N VAL A 262 -1.50 10.14 11.75
CA VAL A 262 -1.70 9.63 10.38
C VAL A 262 -2.59 10.59 9.56
N THR A 263 -3.73 10.98 10.13
CA THR A 263 -4.66 11.92 9.47
C THR A 263 -3.98 13.25 9.19
N THR A 264 -3.26 13.79 10.17
CA THR A 264 -2.60 15.10 10.08
C THR A 264 -1.49 15.05 9.04
N TYR A 265 -0.58 14.09 9.13
CA TYR A 265 0.56 13.93 8.24
C TYR A 265 0.13 13.83 6.78
N PHE A 266 -0.85 13.00 6.45
CA PHE A 266 -1.35 12.92 5.07
C PHE A 266 -2.02 14.21 4.60
N LYS A 267 -2.84 14.87 5.45
CA LYS A 267 -3.44 16.17 5.10
C LYS A 267 -2.41 17.29 4.88
N THR A 268 -1.27 17.21 5.54
CA THR A 268 -0.16 18.14 5.40
C THR A 268 0.88 17.74 4.36
N GLY A 269 0.67 16.62 3.64
CA GLY A 269 1.46 16.25 2.47
C GLY A 269 2.52 15.19 2.68
N ALA A 270 2.54 14.51 3.82
CA ALA A 270 3.43 13.36 4.00
C ALA A 270 3.09 12.29 2.96
N ASN A 271 4.12 11.70 2.36
CA ASN A 271 3.91 10.61 1.41
C ASN A 271 3.82 9.28 2.13
N ILE A 272 4.90 8.85 2.77
CA ILE A 272 4.97 7.55 3.44
C ILE A 272 4.84 7.76 4.95
N VAL A 273 3.93 7.00 5.56
CA VAL A 273 3.81 6.86 7.01
C VAL A 273 4.08 5.40 7.36
N ASN A 274 5.27 5.13 7.88
CA ASN A 274 5.72 3.81 8.31
C ASN A 274 5.35 3.57 9.77
N LEU A 275 4.53 2.54 10.00
CA LEU A 275 4.08 2.16 11.32
C LEU A 275 4.88 0.96 11.86
N ASP A 276 5.19 1.00 13.14
CA ASP A 276 5.37 -0.15 14.01
C ASP A 276 3.99 -0.74 14.37
N ASP A 277 3.95 -2.06 14.57
CA ASP A 277 2.76 -2.83 14.92
C ASP A 277 1.57 -2.52 14.01
N MET A 278 1.76 -2.51 12.69
CA MET A 278 0.66 -2.24 11.75
C MET A 278 -0.40 -3.35 11.86
N VAL A 279 -1.53 -3.03 12.50
CA VAL A 279 -2.63 -3.96 12.80
C VAL A 279 -3.98 -3.40 12.35
N THR A 280 -5.03 -4.21 12.46
CA THR A 280 -6.36 -3.90 11.90
C THR A 280 -7.28 -3.14 12.84
N ASN A 281 -6.95 -3.04 14.12
CA ASN A 281 -7.90 -2.70 15.18
C ASN A 281 -7.49 -1.52 16.09
N ASP A 282 -6.47 -0.75 15.70
CA ASP A 282 -6.01 0.44 16.45
C ASP A 282 -6.44 1.78 15.81
N GLY A 283 -7.12 1.73 14.67
CA GLY A 283 -7.64 2.90 13.96
C GLY A 283 -6.63 3.63 13.06
N ARG A 284 -5.33 3.30 13.08
CA ARG A 284 -4.31 3.99 12.28
C ARG A 284 -4.51 3.78 10.77
N LEU A 285 -4.91 2.57 10.36
CA LEU A 285 -5.27 2.29 8.96
C LEU A 285 -6.53 3.05 8.52
N ALA A 286 -7.54 3.14 9.39
CA ALA A 286 -8.77 3.86 9.10
C ALA A 286 -8.53 5.38 8.95
N ALA A 287 -7.63 5.94 9.76
CA ALA A 287 -7.20 7.33 9.66
C ALA A 287 -6.47 7.66 8.35
N GLY A 288 -5.84 6.67 7.72
CA GLY A 288 -5.21 6.83 6.41
C GLY A 288 -6.19 6.91 5.24
N ILE A 289 -7.45 6.55 5.45
CA ILE A 289 -8.49 6.71 4.44
C ILE A 289 -8.87 8.19 4.43
N TRP A 290 -8.89 8.84 3.27
CA TRP A 290 -9.30 10.24 3.10
C TRP A 290 -10.39 10.41 2.03
N SER A 291 -10.62 9.39 1.21
CA SER A 291 -11.55 9.36 0.07
C SER A 291 -12.96 8.90 0.47
N TRP A 292 -13.35 7.67 0.12
CA TRP A 292 -14.69 7.08 0.29
C TRP A 292 -15.20 7.14 1.73
N ASP A 293 -16.44 7.56 1.95
CA ASP A 293 -17.10 7.56 3.25
C ASP A 293 -17.49 6.14 3.67
N SER A 294 -17.93 5.97 4.92
CA SER A 294 -18.29 4.69 5.51
C SER A 294 -19.31 3.93 4.67
N ASN A 295 -18.89 2.74 4.22
CA ASN A 295 -19.59 1.82 3.32
C ASN A 295 -19.72 2.26 1.86
N GLU A 296 -19.02 3.31 1.43
CA GLU A 296 -18.97 3.75 0.03
C GLU A 296 -17.75 3.19 -0.73
N PRO A 297 -17.82 3.08 -2.07
CA PRO A 297 -19.03 3.23 -2.89
C PRO A 297 -19.98 2.04 -2.71
N ASN A 298 -21.29 2.30 -2.62
CA ASN A 298 -22.30 1.29 -2.27
C ASN A 298 -23.21 0.88 -3.44
N ASN A 299 -23.18 1.61 -4.56
CA ASN A 299 -24.02 1.44 -5.74
C ASN A 299 -25.52 1.24 -5.41
N SER A 300 -26.07 2.12 -4.57
CA SER A 300 -27.46 2.09 -4.14
C SER A 300 -28.40 2.12 -5.34
N GLY A 301 -29.29 1.12 -5.42
CA GLY A 301 -30.23 1.00 -6.53
C GLY A 301 -29.59 0.58 -7.87
N GLY A 302 -28.30 0.24 -7.89
CA GLY A 302 -27.58 -0.23 -9.09
C GLY A 302 -27.37 0.84 -10.15
N ASN A 303 -27.37 2.12 -9.77
CA ASN A 303 -27.28 3.24 -10.71
C ASN A 303 -26.40 4.41 -10.23
N GLN A 304 -25.58 4.21 -9.20
CA GLN A 304 -24.64 5.22 -8.71
C GLN A 304 -23.26 4.91 -9.28
N ASN A 305 -22.76 5.82 -10.11
CA ASN A 305 -21.54 5.56 -10.90
C ASN A 305 -20.56 6.75 -10.92
N CYS A 306 -20.86 7.82 -10.16
CA CYS A 306 -20.10 9.06 -10.19
C CYS A 306 -19.79 9.52 -8.78
N ALA A 307 -18.51 9.80 -8.50
CA ALA A 307 -18.06 10.18 -7.18
C ALA A 307 -18.39 11.64 -6.87
N VAL A 308 -18.84 11.90 -5.65
CA VAL A 308 -19.11 13.22 -5.10
C VAL A 308 -18.34 13.39 -3.79
N GLN A 309 -17.73 14.56 -3.56
CA GLN A 309 -17.23 14.92 -2.23
C GLN A 309 -18.34 15.57 -1.39
N TRP A 310 -18.62 15.01 -0.22
CA TRP A 310 -19.62 15.48 0.74
C TRP A 310 -19.11 16.59 1.67
N GLY A 311 -20.00 17.11 2.53
CA GLY A 311 -19.71 18.16 3.51
C GLY A 311 -18.57 17.80 4.48
N ASN A 312 -18.45 16.53 4.86
CA ASN A 312 -17.38 16.03 5.71
C ASN A 312 -16.03 15.84 4.96
N GLY A 313 -15.98 16.05 3.65
CA GLY A 313 -14.80 15.83 2.80
C GLY A 313 -14.63 14.40 2.30
N ARG A 314 -15.50 13.47 2.71
CA ARG A 314 -15.50 12.08 2.25
C ARG A 314 -16.33 11.91 1.01
N TRP A 315 -16.14 10.78 0.34
CA TRP A 315 -16.72 10.55 -0.98
C TRP A 315 -17.85 9.54 -0.94
N ASP A 316 -18.76 9.70 -1.86
CA ASP A 316 -19.93 8.85 -2.04
C ASP A 316 -20.16 8.69 -3.54
N ASP A 317 -20.71 7.57 -3.97
CA ASP A 317 -21.11 7.37 -5.36
C ASP A 317 -22.57 7.74 -5.53
N GLN A 318 -22.88 8.45 -6.61
CA GLN A 318 -24.23 8.96 -6.86
C GLN A 318 -24.62 8.77 -8.32
N SER A 319 -25.94 8.82 -8.57
CA SER A 319 -26.46 8.88 -9.92
C SER A 319 -25.89 10.11 -10.63
N CYS A 320 -25.21 9.87 -11.75
CA CYS A 320 -24.47 10.88 -12.50
C CYS A 320 -25.33 12.02 -13.06
N ASP A 321 -26.65 11.81 -13.15
CA ASP A 321 -27.62 12.77 -13.65
C ASP A 321 -28.07 13.78 -12.59
N ASN A 322 -27.67 13.58 -11.32
CA ASN A 322 -27.92 14.55 -10.26
C ASN A 322 -27.24 15.89 -10.56
N SER A 323 -27.87 16.99 -10.17
CA SER A 323 -27.32 18.33 -10.35
C SER A 323 -26.45 18.74 -9.16
N ARG A 324 -25.14 18.88 -9.37
CA ARG A 324 -24.17 19.35 -8.37
C ARG A 324 -23.15 20.30 -8.99
N ALA A 325 -22.48 21.09 -8.16
CA ALA A 325 -21.33 21.88 -8.60
C ALA A 325 -20.13 20.95 -8.89
N PHE A 326 -19.11 21.46 -9.58
CA PHE A 326 -17.97 20.67 -10.06
C PHE A 326 -16.68 21.09 -9.37
N ALA A 327 -15.83 20.11 -9.04
CA ALA A 327 -14.48 20.34 -8.55
C ALA A 327 -13.53 20.58 -9.73
N CYS A 328 -12.95 21.77 -9.79
CA CYS A 328 -12.06 22.17 -10.86
C CYS A 328 -10.65 22.38 -10.32
N GLN A 329 -9.66 21.87 -11.03
CA GLN A 329 -8.25 22.08 -10.70
C GLN A 329 -7.57 22.84 -11.82
N SER A 330 -6.76 23.83 -11.44
CA SER A 330 -5.92 24.61 -12.34
C SER A 330 -4.70 23.81 -12.76
N ASP A 331 -4.43 23.69 -14.06
CA ASP A 331 -3.21 23.04 -14.58
C ASP A 331 -1.94 23.90 -14.43
N SER A 332 -2.09 25.19 -14.11
CA SER A 332 -0.96 26.11 -13.99
C SER A 332 -0.30 26.09 -12.60
N ASP A 333 -1.10 25.86 -11.55
CA ASP A 333 -0.65 25.96 -10.15
C ASP A 333 -1.31 24.94 -9.21
N ASN A 334 -2.05 23.96 -9.74
CA ASN A 334 -2.77 22.93 -9.00
C ASN A 334 -3.83 23.44 -8.01
N SER A 335 -4.20 24.72 -8.08
CA SER A 335 -5.22 25.30 -7.20
C SER A 335 -6.62 24.79 -7.50
N TRP A 336 -7.43 24.61 -6.44
CA TRP A 336 -8.81 24.15 -6.54
C TRP A 336 -9.80 25.31 -6.63
N GLN A 337 -10.83 25.13 -7.45
CA GLN A 337 -12.03 25.97 -7.53
C GLN A 337 -13.28 25.11 -7.59
N VAL A 338 -14.41 25.68 -7.19
CA VAL A 338 -15.73 25.06 -7.31
C VAL A 338 -16.62 25.94 -8.18
N THR A 339 -17.34 25.36 -9.13
CA THR A 339 -18.24 26.12 -10.01
C THR A 339 -19.46 26.66 -9.25
N ASP A 340 -19.99 27.80 -9.69
CA ASP A 340 -21.31 28.27 -9.21
C ASP A 340 -22.46 27.57 -9.96
N GLN A 341 -22.22 27.18 -11.21
CA GLN A 341 -23.15 26.38 -12.00
C GLN A 341 -23.17 24.94 -11.49
N THR A 342 -24.36 24.35 -11.49
CA THR A 342 -24.59 22.95 -11.17
C THR A 342 -25.11 22.19 -12.37
N GLY A 343 -24.84 20.89 -12.45
CA GLY A 343 -25.37 20.04 -13.50
C GLY A 343 -25.03 18.57 -13.31
N ALA A 344 -25.39 17.76 -14.32
CA ALA A 344 -25.00 16.37 -14.41
C ALA A 344 -23.47 16.24 -14.53
N TRP A 345 -22.92 15.15 -14.02
CA TRP A 345 -21.48 14.89 -13.95
C TRP A 345 -20.76 15.10 -15.29
N ALA A 346 -21.38 14.66 -16.40
CA ALA A 346 -20.81 14.75 -17.75
C ALA A 346 -20.54 16.20 -18.23
N ASN A 347 -21.16 17.20 -17.59
CA ASN A 347 -20.96 18.61 -17.93
C ASN A 347 -19.74 19.22 -17.24
N GLY A 348 -19.05 18.48 -16.36
CA GLY A 348 -18.04 19.04 -15.45
C GLY A 348 -16.92 19.77 -16.16
N GLU A 349 -16.33 19.19 -17.20
CA GLU A 349 -15.24 19.85 -17.94
C GLU A 349 -15.69 21.18 -18.54
N SER A 350 -16.85 21.18 -19.21
CA SER A 350 -17.41 22.40 -19.79
C SER A 350 -17.74 23.47 -18.75
N ALA A 351 -18.11 23.08 -17.52
CA ALA A 351 -18.39 24.00 -16.44
C ALA A 351 -17.09 24.57 -15.84
N CYS A 352 -16.06 23.75 -15.67
CA CYS A 352 -14.74 24.20 -15.20
C CYS A 352 -14.07 25.17 -16.16
N GLN A 353 -14.18 24.92 -17.48
CA GLN A 353 -13.66 25.81 -18.51
C GLN A 353 -14.29 27.22 -18.51
N GLN A 354 -15.48 27.40 -17.92
CA GLN A 354 -16.08 28.73 -17.74
C GLN A 354 -15.40 29.56 -16.64
N LEU A 355 -14.65 28.94 -15.72
CA LEU A 355 -13.85 29.65 -14.73
C LEU A 355 -12.54 30.20 -15.34
N GLY A 356 -12.07 29.59 -16.43
CA GLY A 356 -10.85 29.92 -17.15
C GLY A 356 -10.31 28.70 -17.89
N SER A 357 -9.52 28.92 -18.95
CA SER A 357 -9.01 27.83 -19.79
C SER A 357 -8.07 26.86 -19.06
N GLN A 358 -7.47 27.30 -17.96
CA GLN A 358 -6.58 26.51 -17.11
C GLN A 358 -7.32 25.55 -16.18
N TYR A 359 -8.62 25.73 -15.98
CA TYR A 359 -9.40 24.94 -15.02
C TYR A 359 -10.03 23.73 -15.69
N HIS A 360 -9.65 22.54 -15.22
CA HIS A 360 -10.16 21.26 -15.69
C HIS A 360 -10.98 20.56 -14.60
N PHE A 361 -11.98 19.78 -15.02
CA PHE A 361 -12.73 18.94 -14.11
C PHE A 361 -11.83 17.82 -13.59
N SER A 362 -11.63 17.76 -12.29
CA SER A 362 -10.56 16.94 -11.68
C SER A 362 -11.05 16.18 -10.44
N VAL A 363 -10.18 15.33 -9.91
CA VAL A 363 -10.38 14.56 -8.67
C VAL A 363 -9.11 14.67 -7.81
N PRO A 364 -9.24 14.91 -6.49
CA PRO A 364 -8.09 14.87 -5.60
C PRO A 364 -7.43 13.48 -5.59
N THR A 365 -6.11 13.45 -5.67
CA THR A 365 -5.34 12.20 -5.69
C THR A 365 -4.61 11.93 -4.36
N ASN A 366 -4.70 12.85 -3.40
CA ASN A 366 -4.17 12.66 -2.05
C ASN A 366 -5.00 13.44 -1.01
N ALA A 367 -4.72 13.20 0.28
CA ALA A 367 -5.42 13.82 1.39
C ALA A 367 -5.27 15.35 1.43
N MET A 368 -4.09 15.88 1.10
CA MET A 368 -3.85 17.33 1.04
C MET A 368 -4.76 17.99 0.00
N ALA A 369 -4.80 17.46 -1.22
CA ALA A 369 -5.65 17.95 -2.30
C ALA A 369 -7.14 17.80 -1.94
N ASN A 370 -7.51 16.71 -1.27
CA ASN A 370 -8.89 16.49 -0.84
C ASN A 370 -9.33 17.53 0.20
N GLU A 371 -8.46 17.86 1.15
CA GLU A 371 -8.71 18.92 2.14
C GLU A 371 -8.71 20.32 1.52
N ALA A 372 -7.84 20.57 0.53
CA ALA A 372 -7.80 21.83 -0.21
C ALA A 372 -9.11 22.05 -0.99
N LEU A 373 -9.60 21.03 -1.69
CA LEU A 373 -10.92 21.06 -2.35
C LEU A 373 -12.04 21.30 -1.34
N LYS A 374 -12.03 20.58 -0.22
CA LYS A 374 -13.03 20.74 0.85
C LYS A 374 -13.06 22.19 1.35
N THR A 375 -11.89 22.79 1.59
CA THR A 375 -11.77 24.18 2.06
C THR A 375 -12.43 25.16 1.08
N VAL A 376 -12.17 25.02 -0.22
CA VAL A 376 -12.77 25.90 -1.25
C VAL A 376 -14.27 25.66 -1.39
N LYS A 377 -14.72 24.40 -1.33
CA LYS A 377 -16.14 24.02 -1.32
C LYS A 377 -16.88 24.65 -0.13
N ASP A 378 -16.31 24.54 1.08
CA ASP A 378 -16.90 25.05 2.31
C ASP A 378 -16.93 26.59 2.30
N ALA A 379 -15.90 27.25 1.77
CA ALA A 379 -15.87 28.70 1.59
C ALA A 379 -16.97 29.23 0.65
N LYS A 380 -17.42 28.41 -0.30
CA LYS A 380 -18.59 28.70 -1.16
C LYS A 380 -19.94 28.34 -0.53
N GLY A 381 -19.96 27.68 0.62
CA GLY A 381 -21.19 27.19 1.24
C GLY A 381 -21.86 26.06 0.44
N VAL A 382 -21.11 25.35 -0.39
CA VAL A 382 -21.63 24.25 -1.22
C VAL A 382 -21.53 22.93 -0.44
N GLY A 383 -22.64 22.21 -0.30
CA GLY A 383 -22.65 20.96 0.47
C GLY A 383 -21.93 19.79 -0.21
N THR A 384 -21.95 19.74 -1.56
CA THR A 384 -21.40 18.62 -2.33
C THR A 384 -20.88 19.06 -3.69
N VAL A 385 -19.81 18.44 -4.17
CA VAL A 385 -19.26 18.69 -5.52
C VAL A 385 -18.93 17.39 -6.25
N TRP A 386 -19.19 17.36 -7.55
CA TRP A 386 -18.75 16.26 -8.42
C TRP A 386 -17.22 16.21 -8.49
N LEU A 387 -16.70 14.99 -8.56
CA LEU A 387 -15.29 14.67 -8.79
C LEU A 387 -15.14 13.96 -10.13
N ASN A 388 -14.06 14.19 -10.87
CA ASN A 388 -13.80 13.48 -12.13
C ASN A 388 -13.31 12.03 -11.88
N HIS A 389 -14.17 11.24 -11.25
CA HIS A 389 -13.97 9.85 -10.87
C HIS A 389 -15.30 9.11 -11.02
N ASP A 390 -15.34 8.12 -11.90
CA ASP A 390 -16.56 7.41 -12.30
C ASP A 390 -16.26 5.96 -12.71
N ASP A 391 -17.23 5.06 -12.58
CA ASP A 391 -17.15 3.67 -13.04
C ASP A 391 -18.27 3.32 -14.03
N ARG A 392 -18.89 4.34 -14.66
CA ARG A 392 -20.01 4.21 -15.61
C ARG A 392 -19.79 3.21 -16.75
N GLN A 393 -18.54 2.94 -17.11
CA GLN A 393 -18.21 1.99 -18.19
C GLN A 393 -18.26 0.53 -17.71
N ASN A 394 -17.76 0.27 -16.50
CA ASN A 394 -17.68 -1.05 -15.91
C ASN A 394 -17.77 -0.90 -14.39
N GLU A 395 -18.88 -1.36 -13.82
CA GLU A 395 -19.16 -1.34 -12.38
C GLU A 395 -17.96 -1.82 -11.55
N GLY A 396 -17.55 -1.00 -10.56
CA GLY A 396 -16.42 -1.27 -9.68
C GLY A 396 -15.04 -0.98 -10.27
N GLN A 397 -14.94 -0.62 -11.56
CA GLN A 397 -13.69 -0.19 -12.20
C GLN A 397 -13.68 1.33 -12.35
N TRP A 398 -13.34 2.01 -11.26
CA TRP A 398 -13.31 3.46 -11.21
C TRP A 398 -12.16 4.05 -12.05
N LEU A 399 -12.52 4.98 -12.93
CA LEU A 399 -11.64 5.77 -13.75
C LEU A 399 -11.17 7.01 -13.00
N VAL A 400 -9.94 7.45 -13.22
CA VAL A 400 -9.39 8.71 -12.69
C VAL A 400 -9.19 9.66 -13.86
N SER A 401 -9.98 10.73 -13.90
CA SER A 401 -9.98 11.67 -15.02
C SER A 401 -10.15 10.98 -16.38
N GLY A 402 -11.06 10.00 -16.44
CA GLY A 402 -11.35 9.20 -17.64
C GLY A 402 -10.33 8.11 -17.99
N LYS A 403 -9.33 7.84 -17.13
CA LYS A 403 -8.29 6.83 -17.36
C LYS A 403 -8.48 5.59 -16.47
N SER A 404 -8.26 4.40 -17.03
CA SER A 404 -8.40 3.11 -16.32
C SER A 404 -7.33 2.92 -15.24
N THR A 405 -7.73 2.61 -14.02
CA THR A 405 -6.79 2.33 -12.92
C THR A 405 -6.37 0.86 -12.84
N VAL A 406 -6.85 0.03 -13.77
CA VAL A 406 -6.60 -1.42 -13.83
C VAL A 406 -6.15 -1.84 -15.23
N ASN A 407 -5.53 -3.04 -15.31
CA ASN A 407 -5.10 -3.69 -16.56
C ASN A 407 -4.05 -2.90 -17.34
N PHE A 408 -2.91 -2.60 -16.69
CA PHE A 408 -1.74 -1.95 -17.29
C PHE A 408 -0.94 -2.85 -18.23
#